data_AF-A0A1I2YQY9-F1
#
_entry.id   AF-A0A1I2YQY9-F1
#
_cell.length_a   1.000
_cell.length_b   1.000
_cell.length_c   1.000
_cell.angle_alpha   90.00
_cell.angle_beta   90.00
_cell.angle_gamma   90.00
#
_symmetry.space_group_name_H-M   'P 1'
#
loop_
_entity.id
_entity.type
_entity.pdbx_description
1 polymer ?
#
loop_
_entity_poly.entity_id
_entity_poly.type
_entity_poly.pdbx_seq_one_letter_code
_entity_poly.pdbx_strand_id
1 'polypeptide(L)'
;MSKLHCFPILFVLTLAIAAFISAPVGAEAWKFGVMADTQWQANLDGKNPETVAVGIINQLNKKFIAEKVKFVIQVGDLAEEETNTLNGRPSERTMDTRALAAEPLYNAAIDFYPLRGNHDASQTAALELPKFFPQTLGSGSSVFNALNFSSPIFYGDANPYKLEGLTYSFDYDNARFILIDQFTRADGTSYLGSVHTNTIDQVDWIDNRLSTKPAGSHAFVFSHKNLIGQYHGGDLFGTQPADNSHGNVAARNAFYASMKENDARYFFGGHDHMHHRSLVTSPDGQASVTQIISTSDGYKFHIPNSTSFDLAFNVPAFGGRREIPLAQELFTIGYYIVTVDGPRVTVDHYSSPNGCSGDCELKVTPALNFSKRETFGYSLNGRQFVVDQGESYTVVRDSFRNTTARVLAGTNESAAKVYDGRPVSKAVNTGWAPRDDEDVSLASNILTLWGMAEQLGSEKTDVYVLSLSFDRTGVHPSDLLLGHFGLASRDADGNWRNAVDANFGGGKRFVLGPWKPGFKLGTYGIDLRTHTAWAVINHVGDFAVSQDF
;
A
#
# COMPACT_ATOMS: atom_id res chain seq x y z
N MET A 1 36.56 -57.81 -21.02
CA MET A 1 36.63 -56.44 -21.58
C MET A 1 35.32 -56.16 -22.31
N SER A 2 34.67 -55.04 -21.96
CA SER A 2 33.50 -54.42 -22.63
C SER A 2 32.22 -55.26 -22.80
N LYS A 3 31.25 -55.08 -21.89
CA LYS A 3 29.81 -55.11 -22.22
C LYS A 3 29.07 -54.03 -21.42
N LEU A 4 28.95 -52.86 -22.06
CA LEU A 4 28.04 -51.78 -21.67
C LEU A 4 26.60 -52.31 -21.57
N HIS A 5 25.95 -52.07 -20.43
CA HIS A 5 24.50 -52.22 -20.28
C HIS A 5 23.85 -50.88 -20.66
N CYS A 6 23.13 -50.85 -21.78
CA CYS A 6 22.22 -49.75 -22.10
C CYS A 6 20.91 -49.94 -21.33
N PHE A 7 20.64 -49.06 -20.38
CA PHE A 7 19.28 -48.81 -19.86
C PHE A 7 18.63 -47.72 -20.72
N PRO A 8 17.37 -47.87 -21.16
CA PRO A 8 16.63 -46.76 -21.74
C PRO A 8 16.17 -45.82 -20.62
N ILE A 9 16.66 -44.59 -20.65
CA ILE A 9 16.16 -43.49 -19.82
C ILE A 9 14.79 -43.09 -20.38
N LEU A 10 13.73 -43.43 -19.65
CA LEU A 10 12.38 -42.95 -19.91
C LEU A 10 12.30 -41.49 -19.41
N PHE A 11 12.35 -40.54 -20.35
CA PHE A 11 12.03 -39.14 -20.06
C PHE A 11 10.53 -39.03 -19.74
N VAL A 12 10.18 -38.94 -18.46
CA VAL A 12 8.84 -38.51 -18.04
C VAL A 12 8.81 -36.99 -18.19
N LEU A 13 8.24 -36.53 -19.31
CA LEU A 13 7.92 -35.12 -19.53
C LEU A 13 6.69 -34.80 -18.67
N THR A 14 6.88 -34.33 -17.43
CA THR A 14 5.80 -33.70 -16.65
C THR A 14 5.44 -32.39 -17.32
N LEU A 15 4.38 -32.40 -18.12
CA LEU A 15 3.71 -31.20 -18.61
C LEU A 15 3.10 -30.48 -17.39
N ALA A 16 3.77 -29.44 -16.91
CA ALA A 16 3.17 -28.50 -15.97
C ALA A 16 2.12 -27.69 -16.76
N ILE A 17 0.88 -28.17 -16.76
CA ILE A 17 -0.26 -27.36 -17.19
C ILE A 17 -0.45 -26.31 -16.09
N ALA A 18 0.13 -25.12 -16.31
CA ALA A 18 -0.26 -23.94 -15.57
C ALA A 18 -1.72 -23.64 -15.93
N ALA A 19 -2.65 -24.17 -15.14
CA ALA A 19 -4.02 -23.73 -15.15
C ALA A 19 -4.01 -22.27 -14.68
N PHE A 20 -4.04 -21.33 -15.62
CA PHE A 20 -4.48 -19.97 -15.34
C PHE A 20 -5.95 -20.06 -14.96
N ILE A 21 -6.22 -20.38 -13.69
CA ILE A 21 -7.53 -20.17 -13.10
C ILE A 21 -7.71 -18.66 -13.14
N SER A 22 -8.58 -18.23 -14.03
CA SER A 22 -8.98 -16.83 -14.12
C SER A 22 -9.56 -16.46 -12.77
N ALA A 23 -8.97 -15.49 -12.07
CA ALA A 23 -9.62 -14.85 -10.93
C ALA A 23 -11.06 -14.48 -11.36
N PRO A 24 -12.07 -14.61 -10.48
CA PRO A 24 -13.45 -14.34 -10.85
C PRO A 24 -13.53 -12.94 -11.46
N VAL A 25 -13.76 -12.91 -12.78
CA VAL A 25 -14.15 -11.71 -13.50
C VAL A 25 -15.56 -11.41 -13.00
N GLY A 26 -15.70 -10.47 -12.06
CA GLY A 26 -17.01 -10.07 -11.54
C GLY A 26 -17.14 -9.75 -10.05
N ALA A 27 -16.06 -9.68 -9.26
CA ALA A 27 -16.17 -9.09 -7.93
C ALA A 27 -16.28 -7.55 -8.06
N GLU A 28 -17.30 -6.95 -7.44
CA GLU A 28 -17.47 -5.50 -7.38
C GLU A 28 -16.27 -4.87 -6.65
N ALA A 29 -15.74 -3.77 -7.18
CA ALA A 29 -14.68 -3.04 -6.49
C ALA A 29 -15.15 -2.61 -5.09
N TRP A 30 -14.30 -2.78 -4.09
CA TRP A 30 -14.60 -2.45 -2.71
C TRP A 30 -13.46 -1.68 -2.06
N LYS A 31 -13.75 -1.02 -0.93
CA LYS A 31 -12.82 -0.12 -0.26
C LYS A 31 -12.62 -0.48 1.21
N PHE A 32 -11.42 -0.26 1.73
CA PHE A 32 -11.17 -0.19 3.17
C PHE A 32 -10.39 1.08 3.53
N GLY A 33 -10.56 1.56 4.76
CA GLY A 33 -9.83 2.71 5.30
C GLY A 33 -8.60 2.30 6.11
N VAL A 34 -7.60 3.17 6.18
CA VAL A 34 -6.47 3.04 7.11
C VAL A 34 -6.24 4.37 7.82
N MET A 35 -6.02 4.30 9.14
CA MET A 35 -5.59 5.42 9.99
C MET A 35 -4.58 4.92 11.04
N ALA A 36 -3.82 5.82 11.67
CA ALA A 36 -2.73 5.44 12.56
C ALA A 36 -2.52 6.46 13.69
N ASP A 37 -1.92 6.03 14.80
CA ASP A 37 -1.42 6.89 15.86
C ASP A 37 -2.47 7.90 16.38
N THR A 38 -3.48 7.45 17.13
CA THR A 38 -4.58 8.29 17.63
C THR A 38 -4.36 8.82 19.05
N GLN A 39 -3.10 9.04 19.43
CA GLN A 39 -2.73 9.47 20.77
C GLN A 39 -3.07 10.95 20.99
N TRP A 40 -3.43 11.31 22.22
CA TRP A 40 -3.66 12.68 22.63
C TRP A 40 -3.12 12.98 24.03
N GLN A 41 -2.61 14.18 24.25
CA GLN A 41 -1.99 14.51 25.54
C GLN A 41 -3.02 14.73 26.66
N ALA A 42 -3.81 15.81 26.58
CA ALA A 42 -4.76 16.18 27.63
C ALA A 42 -6.04 16.76 27.02
N ASN A 43 -7.16 16.57 27.71
CA ASN A 43 -8.48 16.96 27.23
C ASN A 43 -8.79 18.45 27.44
N LEU A 44 -7.93 19.33 26.91
CA LEU A 44 -7.99 20.77 27.16
C LEU A 44 -9.19 21.46 26.50
N ASP A 45 -9.67 20.93 25.38
CA ASP A 45 -10.81 21.46 24.62
C ASP A 45 -12.10 20.65 24.80
N GLY A 46 -12.09 19.66 25.69
CA GLY A 46 -13.23 18.79 25.97
C GLY A 46 -13.55 17.76 24.88
N LYS A 47 -12.71 17.63 23.83
CA LYS A 47 -12.97 16.74 22.68
C LYS A 47 -12.14 15.46 22.69
N ASN A 48 -11.13 15.36 23.53
CA ASN A 48 -10.10 14.32 23.49
C ASN A 48 -9.93 13.70 24.90
N PRO A 49 -10.97 13.00 25.41
CA PRO A 49 -10.92 12.37 26.73
C PRO A 49 -9.86 11.28 26.76
N GLU A 50 -9.39 10.96 27.98
CA GLU A 50 -8.63 9.73 28.26
C GLU A 50 -7.43 9.50 27.35
N THR A 51 -6.78 10.60 26.93
CA THR A 51 -5.58 10.58 26.09
C THR A 51 -5.79 10.01 24.68
N VAL A 52 -7.03 10.03 24.20
CA VAL A 52 -7.43 9.57 22.85
C VAL A 52 -7.85 10.78 22.00
N ALA A 53 -7.39 10.82 20.75
CA ALA A 53 -7.66 11.92 19.80
C ALA A 53 -9.09 11.87 19.21
N VAL A 54 -10.12 11.73 20.06
CA VAL A 54 -11.52 11.54 19.65
C VAL A 54 -12.02 12.68 18.74
N GLY A 55 -11.55 13.91 18.93
CA GLY A 55 -11.89 15.04 18.07
C GLY A 55 -11.38 14.89 16.64
N ILE A 56 -10.22 14.28 16.43
CA ILE A 56 -9.66 13.94 15.12
C ILE A 56 -10.38 12.71 14.55
N ILE A 57 -10.48 11.63 15.33
CA ILE A 57 -11.17 10.38 14.94
C ILE A 57 -12.58 10.67 14.40
N ASN A 58 -13.35 11.53 15.05
CA ASN A 58 -14.70 11.88 14.60
C ASN A 58 -14.74 12.59 13.23
N GLN A 59 -13.68 13.30 12.84
CA GLN A 59 -13.56 13.90 11.52
C GLN A 59 -13.18 12.86 10.46
N LEU A 60 -12.30 11.92 10.79
CA LEU A 60 -11.89 10.81 9.91
C LEU A 60 -13.02 9.80 9.69
N ASN A 61 -13.75 9.41 10.74
CA ASN A 61 -14.90 8.52 10.63
C ASN A 61 -15.92 9.02 9.61
N LYS A 62 -16.17 10.34 9.55
CA LYS A 62 -17.04 10.94 8.53
C LYS A 62 -16.52 10.73 7.11
N LYS A 63 -15.20 10.75 6.91
CA LYS A 63 -14.57 10.49 5.60
C LYS A 63 -14.72 9.03 5.22
N PHE A 64 -14.40 8.10 6.12
CA PHE A 64 -14.57 6.66 5.88
C PHE A 64 -16.03 6.29 5.56
N ILE A 65 -16.98 6.85 6.30
CA ILE A 65 -18.42 6.65 6.06
C ILE A 65 -18.82 7.21 4.69
N ALA A 66 -18.37 8.41 4.33
CA ALA A 66 -18.66 9.01 3.03
C ALA A 66 -18.09 8.20 1.85
N GLU A 67 -16.90 7.61 2.05
CA GLU A 67 -16.24 6.74 1.08
C GLU A 67 -16.84 5.32 1.03
N LYS A 68 -17.77 5.00 1.93
CA LYS A 68 -18.46 3.70 2.03
C LYS A 68 -17.47 2.53 2.13
N VAL A 69 -16.40 2.74 2.89
CA VAL A 69 -15.44 1.66 3.17
C VAL A 69 -16.13 0.52 3.92
N LYS A 70 -15.67 -0.70 3.71
CA LYS A 70 -16.22 -1.90 4.36
C LYS A 70 -15.74 -2.05 5.79
N PHE A 71 -14.51 -1.63 6.04
CA PHE A 71 -13.90 -1.59 7.35
C PHE A 71 -12.76 -0.57 7.38
N VAL A 72 -12.28 -0.26 8.57
CA VAL A 72 -11.10 0.58 8.82
C VAL A 72 -10.07 -0.20 9.62
N ILE A 73 -8.81 -0.16 9.20
CA ILE A 73 -7.67 -0.68 9.97
C ILE A 73 -7.01 0.48 10.72
N GLN A 74 -6.80 0.29 12.02
CA GLN A 74 -6.03 1.22 12.86
C GLN A 74 -4.65 0.64 13.13
N VAL A 75 -3.62 1.36 12.70
CA VAL A 75 -2.23 0.97 12.83
C VAL A 75 -1.65 1.56 14.12
N GLY A 76 -1.93 0.87 15.23
CA GLY A 76 -1.28 1.11 16.52
C GLY A 76 -1.64 2.41 17.22
N ASP A 77 -1.05 2.54 18.41
CA ASP A 77 -1.12 3.63 19.36
C ASP A 77 -2.52 4.25 19.47
N LEU A 78 -3.38 3.50 20.15
CA LEU A 78 -4.80 3.78 20.33
C LEU A 78 -5.06 4.97 21.26
N ALA A 79 -4.16 5.17 22.23
CA ALA A 79 -4.14 6.26 23.20
C ALA A 79 -2.68 6.70 23.47
N GLU A 80 -2.46 7.84 24.14
CA GLU A 80 -1.10 8.23 24.58
C GLU A 80 -0.67 7.46 25.83
N GLU A 81 -1.60 7.13 26.70
CA GLU A 81 -1.31 6.31 27.87
C GLU A 81 -2.42 5.28 28.04
N GLU A 82 -2.08 4.10 28.55
CA GLU A 82 -3.08 3.07 28.84
C GLU A 82 -3.98 3.40 30.05
N THR A 83 -3.63 4.47 30.78
CA THR A 83 -4.41 5.00 31.91
C THR A 83 -4.57 6.50 31.74
N ASN A 84 -5.63 7.07 32.29
CA ASN A 84 -5.93 8.50 32.18
C ASN A 84 -5.07 9.38 33.12
N THR A 85 -3.77 9.10 33.23
CA THR A 85 -2.88 9.80 34.18
C THR A 85 -2.67 11.25 33.75
N LEU A 86 -2.58 11.54 32.45
CA LEU A 86 -2.43 12.91 31.93
C LEU A 86 -3.62 13.85 32.24
N ASN A 87 -4.81 13.30 32.53
CA ASN A 87 -5.95 14.10 33.02
C ASN A 87 -6.20 13.91 34.53
N GLY A 88 -5.23 13.38 35.27
CA GLY A 88 -5.28 13.26 36.74
C GLY A 88 -6.15 12.11 37.25
N ARG A 89 -6.43 11.09 36.42
CA ARG A 89 -7.31 9.96 36.75
C ARG A 89 -6.64 8.61 36.45
N PRO A 90 -5.51 8.28 37.11
CA PRO A 90 -4.68 7.11 36.81
C PRO A 90 -5.36 5.74 37.01
N SER A 91 -6.56 5.70 37.59
CA SER A 91 -7.34 4.47 37.77
C SER A 91 -8.31 4.19 36.62
N GLU A 92 -8.55 5.17 35.75
CA GLU A 92 -9.36 5.01 34.53
C GLU A 92 -8.45 4.48 33.41
N ARG A 93 -8.90 3.44 32.71
CA ARG A 93 -8.24 2.91 31.50
C ARG A 93 -8.71 3.72 30.28
N THR A 94 -8.03 3.57 29.14
CA THR A 94 -8.26 4.42 27.96
C THR A 94 -8.72 3.65 26.72
N MET A 95 -8.58 2.31 26.74
CA MET A 95 -8.96 1.42 25.65
C MET A 95 -10.46 1.46 25.34
N ASP A 96 -11.29 1.62 26.37
CA ASP A 96 -12.75 1.78 26.25
C ASP A 96 -13.14 3.07 25.54
N THR A 97 -12.49 4.20 25.85
CA THR A 97 -12.69 5.45 25.10
C THR A 97 -12.38 5.26 23.61
N ARG A 98 -11.30 4.55 23.28
CA ARG A 98 -10.99 4.28 21.87
C ARG A 98 -12.04 3.38 21.22
N ALA A 99 -12.54 2.37 21.93
CA ALA A 99 -13.60 1.48 21.46
C ALA A 99 -14.91 2.25 21.20
N LEU A 100 -15.29 3.14 22.12
CA LEU A 100 -16.44 4.03 21.96
C LEU A 100 -16.30 4.96 20.75
N ALA A 101 -15.09 5.47 20.49
CA ALA A 101 -14.82 6.31 19.32
C ALA A 101 -14.97 5.56 17.97
N ALA A 102 -15.05 4.22 17.97
CA ALA A 102 -15.34 3.42 16.78
C ALA A 102 -16.85 3.22 16.53
N GLU A 103 -17.73 3.49 17.50
CA GLU A 103 -19.18 3.27 17.38
C GLU A 103 -19.82 3.92 16.13
N PRO A 104 -19.45 5.14 15.71
CA PRO A 104 -20.00 5.72 14.48
C PRO A 104 -19.75 4.88 13.23
N LEU A 105 -18.64 4.13 13.18
CA LEU A 105 -18.34 3.20 12.08
C LEU A 105 -19.26 1.99 12.15
N TYR A 106 -19.39 1.35 13.32
CA TYR A 106 -20.28 0.20 13.49
C TYR A 106 -21.74 0.54 13.16
N ASN A 107 -22.20 1.72 13.58
CA ASN A 107 -23.55 2.22 13.27
C ASN A 107 -23.77 2.43 11.77
N ALA A 108 -22.70 2.63 10.99
CA ALA A 108 -22.71 2.71 9.54
C ALA A 108 -22.45 1.35 8.85
N ALA A 109 -22.44 0.24 9.61
CA ALA A 109 -22.07 -1.10 9.15
C ALA A 109 -20.64 -1.18 8.57
N ILE A 110 -19.72 -0.39 9.15
CA ILE A 110 -18.30 -0.38 8.83
C ILE A 110 -17.55 -1.00 10.00
N ASP A 111 -16.74 -2.02 9.72
CA ASP A 111 -15.97 -2.69 10.76
C ASP A 111 -14.72 -1.89 11.16
N PHE A 112 -14.11 -2.25 12.28
CA PHE A 112 -12.93 -1.58 12.81
C PHE A 112 -11.92 -2.60 13.34
N TYR A 113 -10.74 -2.67 12.74
CA TYR A 113 -9.70 -3.66 13.06
C TYR A 113 -8.44 -2.97 13.60
N PRO A 114 -8.23 -2.93 14.93
CA PRO A 114 -7.06 -2.33 15.54
C PRO A 114 -5.92 -3.34 15.76
N LEU A 115 -4.70 -2.83 15.72
CA LEU A 115 -3.53 -3.48 16.33
C LEU A 115 -2.91 -2.54 17.38
N ARG A 116 -2.13 -3.07 18.32
CA ARG A 116 -1.53 -2.27 19.41
C ARG A 116 -0.28 -1.54 18.95
N GLY A 117 0.00 -0.39 19.55
CA GLY A 117 1.31 0.26 19.40
C GLY A 117 2.14 0.25 20.68
N ASN A 118 3.24 1.00 20.69
CA ASN A 118 4.13 1.08 21.84
C ASN A 118 3.48 1.80 23.04
N HIS A 119 2.43 2.60 22.81
CA HIS A 119 1.61 3.21 23.86
C HIS A 119 0.56 2.26 24.45
N ASP A 120 0.34 1.09 23.82
CA ASP A 120 -0.55 0.00 24.27
C ASP A 120 0.23 -1.30 24.52
N ALA A 121 1.50 -1.19 24.91
CA ALA A 121 2.46 -2.29 24.87
C ALA A 121 2.41 -3.27 26.05
N SER A 122 1.62 -2.98 27.09
CA SER A 122 1.63 -3.77 28.32
C SER A 122 0.89 -5.11 28.19
N GLN A 123 1.08 -5.99 29.17
CA GLN A 123 0.26 -7.19 29.33
C GLN A 123 -1.22 -6.83 29.57
N THR A 124 -1.51 -5.74 30.27
CA THR A 124 -2.89 -5.33 30.54
C THR A 124 -3.60 -4.95 29.25
N ALA A 125 -2.96 -4.14 28.39
CA ALA A 125 -3.49 -3.80 27.08
C ALA A 125 -3.66 -5.05 26.19
N ALA A 126 -2.73 -6.01 26.25
CA ALA A 126 -2.87 -7.31 25.57
C ALA A 126 -4.13 -8.09 26.00
N LEU A 127 -4.52 -7.98 27.27
CA LEU A 127 -5.73 -8.63 27.81
C LEU A 127 -7.01 -7.83 27.55
N GLU A 128 -6.91 -6.52 27.31
CA GLU A 128 -8.03 -5.61 27.08
C GLU A 128 -8.44 -5.55 25.61
N LEU A 129 -7.48 -5.49 24.69
CA LEU A 129 -7.75 -5.29 23.26
C LEU A 129 -8.78 -6.30 22.70
N PRO A 130 -8.61 -7.64 22.81
CA PRO A 130 -9.62 -8.57 22.32
C PRO A 130 -10.97 -8.51 23.06
N LYS A 131 -11.05 -7.91 24.25
CA LYS A 131 -12.33 -7.73 24.97
C LYS A 131 -13.13 -6.56 24.42
N PHE A 132 -12.45 -5.45 24.12
CA PHE A 132 -13.09 -4.26 23.54
C PHE A 132 -13.31 -4.38 22.03
N PHE A 133 -12.49 -5.20 21.37
CA PHE A 133 -12.55 -5.46 19.94
C PHE A 133 -12.67 -6.97 19.68
N PRO A 134 -13.79 -7.62 20.06
CA PRO A 134 -13.96 -9.07 19.90
C PRO A 134 -13.83 -9.57 18.45
N GLN A 135 -13.95 -8.67 17.47
CA GLN A 135 -13.74 -8.95 16.07
C GLN A 135 -12.29 -9.30 15.72
N THR A 136 -11.30 -8.93 16.54
CA THR A 136 -9.91 -9.42 16.35
C THR A 136 -9.81 -10.93 16.56
N LEU A 137 -10.79 -11.53 17.24
CA LEU A 137 -10.97 -12.98 17.42
C LEU A 137 -11.91 -13.60 16.37
N GLY A 138 -12.41 -12.83 15.41
CA GLY A 138 -13.48 -13.27 14.50
C GLY A 138 -14.82 -13.47 15.20
N SER A 139 -15.06 -12.73 16.30
CA SER A 139 -16.26 -12.87 17.13
C SER A 139 -16.98 -11.52 17.34
N GLY A 140 -18.19 -11.57 17.90
CA GLY A 140 -19.02 -10.37 18.08
C GLY A 140 -19.85 -10.01 16.85
N SER A 141 -20.61 -8.91 16.97
CA SER A 141 -21.52 -8.44 15.91
C SER A 141 -20.83 -7.67 14.79
N SER A 142 -19.62 -7.18 15.03
CA SER A 142 -18.84 -6.34 14.13
C SER A 142 -17.75 -7.16 13.45
N VAL A 143 -18.12 -8.20 12.70
CA VAL A 143 -17.18 -8.97 11.85
C VAL A 143 -17.50 -8.79 10.35
N PHE A 144 -18.73 -8.34 10.06
CA PHE A 144 -19.23 -7.91 8.74
C PHE A 144 -18.62 -8.60 7.50
N ASN A 145 -18.82 -9.91 7.37
CA ASN A 145 -18.37 -10.76 6.26
C ASN A 145 -16.86 -11.05 6.18
N ALA A 146 -16.05 -10.58 7.13
CA ALA A 146 -14.70 -11.09 7.28
C ALA A 146 -14.74 -12.57 7.71
N LEU A 147 -13.82 -13.37 7.17
CA LEU A 147 -13.78 -14.82 7.36
C LEU A 147 -12.34 -15.28 7.65
N ASN A 148 -12.18 -16.58 7.93
CA ASN A 148 -10.86 -17.23 8.04
C ASN A 148 -9.91 -16.58 9.06
N PHE A 149 -10.47 -16.14 10.19
CA PHE A 149 -9.70 -15.61 11.31
C PHE A 149 -8.69 -16.63 11.82
N SER A 150 -7.48 -16.16 12.11
CA SER A 150 -6.39 -16.98 12.64
C SER A 150 -5.43 -16.12 13.44
N SER A 151 -4.81 -16.70 14.46
CA SER A 151 -3.70 -16.15 15.23
C SER A 151 -2.59 -17.21 15.39
N PRO A 152 -1.34 -16.82 15.70
CA PRO A 152 -0.27 -17.76 16.03
C PRO A 152 -0.63 -18.66 17.23
N ILE A 153 -0.35 -19.96 17.12
CA ILE A 153 -0.48 -20.94 18.21
C ILE A 153 0.90 -21.54 18.50
N PHE A 154 1.35 -21.40 19.74
CA PHE A 154 2.67 -21.86 20.19
C PHE A 154 2.56 -23.20 20.91
N TYR A 155 2.48 -24.30 20.15
CA TYR A 155 2.36 -25.65 20.72
C TYR A 155 3.54 -25.98 21.64
N GLY A 156 3.25 -26.41 22.86
CA GLY A 156 4.25 -26.76 23.88
C GLY A 156 4.49 -25.67 24.92
N ASP A 157 4.00 -24.45 24.69
CA ASP A 157 4.07 -23.37 25.69
C ASP A 157 2.96 -23.51 26.75
N ALA A 158 3.21 -22.95 27.94
CA ALA A 158 2.24 -22.93 29.03
C ALA A 158 0.94 -22.17 28.66
N ASN A 159 1.06 -21.15 27.82
CA ASN A 159 -0.07 -20.46 27.19
C ASN A 159 0.12 -20.42 25.66
N PRO A 160 -0.41 -21.42 24.92
CA PRO A 160 -0.23 -21.49 23.47
C PRO A 160 -0.97 -20.38 22.70
N TYR A 161 -1.93 -19.69 23.33
CA TYR A 161 -2.78 -18.67 22.72
C TYR A 161 -2.39 -17.23 23.12
N LYS A 162 -1.16 -17.02 23.59
CA LYS A 162 -0.65 -15.73 24.11
C LYS A 162 -0.66 -14.54 23.13
N LEU A 163 -0.93 -14.78 21.84
CA LEU A 163 -1.11 -13.76 20.78
C LEU A 163 -2.52 -13.75 20.16
N GLU A 164 -3.45 -14.56 20.67
CA GLU A 164 -4.81 -14.66 20.13
C GLU A 164 -5.52 -13.30 20.18
N GLY A 165 -5.98 -12.82 19.02
CA GLY A 165 -6.59 -11.49 18.87
C GLY A 165 -5.63 -10.30 18.98
N LEU A 166 -4.31 -10.54 19.09
CA LEU A 166 -3.26 -9.50 19.08
C LEU A 166 -2.51 -9.50 17.75
N THR A 167 -1.88 -10.63 17.41
CA THR A 167 -1.46 -10.92 16.04
C THR A 167 -2.55 -11.76 15.41
N TYR A 168 -3.14 -11.28 14.33
CA TYR A 168 -4.25 -11.98 13.70
C TYR A 168 -4.31 -11.73 12.20
N SER A 169 -5.00 -12.62 11.51
CA SER A 169 -5.29 -12.50 10.08
C SER A 169 -6.76 -12.76 9.83
N PHE A 170 -7.31 -12.18 8.77
CA PHE A 170 -8.63 -12.50 8.26
C PHE A 170 -8.67 -12.30 6.75
N ASP A 171 -9.68 -12.88 6.11
CA ASP A 171 -9.98 -12.67 4.70
C ASP A 171 -11.21 -11.78 4.58
N TYR A 172 -11.17 -10.84 3.64
CA TYR A 172 -12.33 -10.09 3.20
C TYR A 172 -12.36 -10.10 1.67
N ASP A 173 -13.44 -10.64 1.11
CA ASP A 173 -13.61 -10.82 -0.33
C ASP A 173 -12.36 -11.46 -0.97
N ASN A 174 -11.68 -10.76 -1.88
CA ASN A 174 -10.49 -11.22 -2.58
C ASN A 174 -9.17 -10.73 -1.97
N ALA A 175 -9.10 -10.50 -0.65
CA ALA A 175 -7.88 -10.10 0.04
C ALA A 175 -7.70 -10.74 1.42
N ARG A 176 -6.45 -11.02 1.78
CA ARG A 176 -6.02 -11.42 3.13
C ARG A 176 -5.35 -10.27 3.86
N PHE A 177 -5.68 -10.09 5.13
CA PHE A 177 -5.13 -9.07 6.02
C PHE A 177 -4.35 -9.75 7.13
N ILE A 178 -3.15 -9.26 7.45
CA ILE A 178 -2.33 -9.74 8.56
C ILE A 178 -1.92 -8.54 9.40
N LEU A 179 -2.28 -8.54 10.68
CA LEU A 179 -1.94 -7.52 11.65
C LEU A 179 -1.00 -8.14 12.68
N ILE A 180 0.19 -7.56 12.85
CA ILE A 180 1.29 -8.12 13.62
C ILE A 180 1.51 -7.31 14.89
N ASP A 181 1.43 -7.97 16.03
CA ASP A 181 1.77 -7.43 17.34
C ASP A 181 3.18 -7.86 17.77
N GLN A 182 3.99 -6.91 18.23
CA GLN A 182 5.34 -7.17 18.73
C GLN A 182 5.51 -6.87 20.23
N PHE A 183 4.46 -6.55 20.95
CA PHE A 183 4.57 -6.02 22.32
C PHE A 183 4.42 -7.12 23.36
N THR A 184 4.34 -6.75 24.64
CA THR A 184 4.21 -7.72 25.74
C THR A 184 2.99 -8.59 25.50
N ARG A 185 3.15 -9.91 25.55
CA ARG A 185 2.10 -10.89 25.25
C ARG A 185 1.06 -10.96 26.37
N ALA A 186 -0.09 -11.59 26.12
CA ALA A 186 -1.16 -11.72 27.11
C ALA A 186 -0.72 -12.49 28.37
N ASP A 187 0.25 -13.39 28.26
CA ASP A 187 0.85 -14.12 29.37
C ASP A 187 2.00 -13.37 30.07
N GLY A 188 2.28 -12.12 29.67
CA GLY A 188 3.34 -11.29 30.23
C GLY A 188 4.73 -11.59 29.67
N THR A 189 4.84 -12.52 28.72
CA THR A 189 6.13 -12.93 28.14
C THR A 189 6.53 -12.08 26.93
N SER A 190 7.77 -12.26 26.51
CA SER A 190 8.30 -11.85 25.21
C SER A 190 9.26 -12.93 24.71
N TYR A 191 9.29 -13.16 23.40
CA TYR A 191 10.26 -14.04 22.75
C TYR A 191 11.68 -13.54 23.08
N LEU A 192 12.51 -14.44 23.61
CA LEU A 192 13.86 -14.13 24.09
C LEU A 192 13.91 -12.97 25.11
N GLY A 193 12.81 -12.73 25.83
CA GLY A 193 12.73 -11.71 26.87
C GLY A 193 12.69 -10.26 26.36
N SER A 194 12.43 -10.03 25.07
CA SER A 194 12.40 -8.68 24.50
C SER A 194 11.28 -8.47 23.48
N VAL A 195 10.59 -7.34 23.59
CA VAL A 195 9.58 -6.89 22.60
C VAL A 195 10.19 -6.56 21.23
N HIS A 196 11.51 -6.39 21.16
CA HIS A 196 12.21 -6.16 19.89
C HIS A 196 12.44 -7.46 19.09
N THR A 197 12.26 -8.61 19.72
CA THR A 197 12.44 -9.93 19.08
C THR A 197 11.13 -10.68 18.90
N ASN A 198 10.02 -10.14 19.38
CA ASN A 198 8.71 -10.82 19.39
C ASN A 198 8.18 -11.21 18.02
N THR A 199 8.61 -10.59 16.94
CA THR A 199 8.16 -10.95 15.59
C THR A 199 8.89 -12.19 15.04
N ILE A 200 10.06 -12.54 15.59
CA ILE A 200 10.91 -13.63 15.06
C ILE A 200 10.18 -14.97 15.09
N ASP A 201 9.52 -15.32 16.20
CA ASP A 201 8.77 -16.57 16.35
C ASP A 201 7.36 -16.51 15.72
N GLN A 202 7.01 -15.41 15.06
CA GLN A 202 5.76 -15.27 14.31
C GLN A 202 5.94 -15.47 12.80
N VAL A 203 7.17 -15.39 12.28
CA VAL A 203 7.46 -15.41 10.84
C VAL A 203 6.89 -16.65 10.14
N ASP A 204 7.03 -17.84 10.75
CA ASP A 204 6.50 -19.08 10.16
C ASP A 204 4.97 -19.06 10.04
N TRP A 205 4.28 -18.49 11.05
CA TRP A 205 2.84 -18.32 10.98
C TRP A 205 2.45 -17.29 9.92
N ILE A 206 3.16 -16.15 9.84
CA ILE A 206 2.94 -15.13 8.81
C ILE A 206 3.09 -15.75 7.42
N ASP A 207 4.15 -16.51 7.20
CA ASP A 207 4.39 -17.19 5.93
C ASP A 207 3.29 -18.21 5.60
N ASN A 208 2.85 -18.99 6.59
CA ASN A 208 1.73 -19.88 6.41
C ASN A 208 0.44 -19.12 6.03
N ARG A 209 0.17 -17.97 6.64
CA ARG A 209 -0.99 -17.15 6.28
C ARG A 209 -0.86 -16.56 4.88
N LEU A 210 0.32 -16.11 4.47
CA LEU A 210 0.52 -15.56 3.13
C LEU A 210 0.43 -16.64 2.04
N SER A 211 1.08 -17.79 2.25
CA SER A 211 1.13 -18.90 1.29
C SER A 211 -0.19 -19.65 1.12
N THR A 212 -1.07 -19.60 2.12
CA THR A 212 -2.39 -20.24 2.06
C THR A 212 -3.52 -19.27 1.70
N LYS A 213 -3.20 -18.04 1.28
CA LYS A 213 -4.24 -17.12 0.79
C LYS A 213 -4.90 -17.67 -0.48
N PRO A 214 -6.17 -17.37 -0.74
CA PRO A 214 -6.84 -17.82 -1.97
C PRO A 214 -6.04 -17.43 -3.23
N ALA A 215 -6.00 -18.32 -4.21
CA ALA A 215 -5.30 -18.04 -5.47
C ALA A 215 -5.90 -16.80 -6.16
N GLY A 216 -5.05 -15.90 -6.63
CA GLY A 216 -5.49 -14.63 -7.23
C GLY A 216 -6.04 -13.60 -6.25
N SER A 217 -5.89 -13.79 -4.94
CA SER A 217 -6.23 -12.80 -3.92
C SER A 217 -5.06 -11.87 -3.60
N HIS A 218 -5.36 -10.69 -3.08
CA HIS A 218 -4.37 -9.75 -2.53
C HIS A 218 -3.94 -10.14 -1.12
N ALA A 219 -2.86 -9.53 -0.64
CA ALA A 219 -2.49 -9.56 0.77
C ALA A 219 -1.98 -8.18 1.24
N PHE A 220 -2.36 -7.80 2.46
CA PHE A 220 -1.93 -6.57 3.12
C PHE A 220 -1.41 -6.89 4.52
N VAL A 221 -0.24 -6.37 4.86
CA VAL A 221 0.42 -6.61 6.14
C VAL A 221 0.55 -5.31 6.92
N PHE A 222 0.24 -5.35 8.21
CA PHE A 222 0.24 -4.19 9.10
C PHE A 222 1.02 -4.51 10.37
N SER A 223 1.77 -3.56 10.86
CA SER A 223 2.30 -3.56 12.23
C SER A 223 2.50 -2.14 12.70
N HIS A 224 2.66 -1.93 14.01
CA HIS A 224 2.89 -0.57 14.49
C HIS A 224 4.26 -0.03 14.08
N LYS A 225 5.32 -0.79 14.36
CA LYS A 225 6.67 -0.35 13.98
C LYS A 225 6.95 -0.59 12.51
N ASN A 226 7.80 0.27 11.99
CA ASN A 226 8.24 0.27 10.60
C ASN A 226 9.27 -0.86 10.34
N LEU A 227 9.51 -1.18 9.08
CA LEU A 227 10.65 -1.99 8.64
C LEU A 227 11.96 -1.18 8.66
N ILE A 228 11.88 0.11 8.31
CA ILE A 228 12.93 1.12 8.54
C ILE A 228 12.21 2.42 8.93
N GLY A 229 12.39 2.86 10.17
CA GLY A 229 11.85 4.12 10.66
C GLY A 229 12.59 5.35 10.09
N GLN A 230 11.93 6.50 10.15
CA GLN A 230 12.48 7.81 9.82
C GLN A 230 12.87 8.60 11.07
N TYR A 231 12.15 8.45 12.18
CA TYR A 231 12.45 9.14 13.45
C TYR A 231 12.88 8.19 14.56
N HIS A 232 12.18 7.06 14.72
CA HIS A 232 12.59 6.01 15.65
C HIS A 232 13.52 4.99 14.99
N GLY A 233 14.60 4.61 15.70
CA GLY A 233 15.54 3.61 15.22
C GLY A 233 14.97 2.19 15.27
N GLY A 234 14.20 1.86 16.31
CA GLY A 234 13.61 0.54 16.50
C GLY A 234 12.61 0.17 15.39
N ASP A 235 12.74 -1.05 14.88
CA ASP A 235 11.91 -1.57 13.78
C ASP A 235 11.08 -2.79 14.24
N LEU A 236 10.33 -3.39 13.32
CA LEU A 236 9.52 -4.59 13.57
C LEU A 236 10.34 -5.78 14.10
N PHE A 237 11.64 -5.81 13.83
CA PHE A 237 12.52 -6.94 14.10
C PHE A 237 13.68 -6.59 15.02
N GLY A 238 13.68 -5.46 15.73
CA GLY A 238 14.87 -5.07 16.46
C GLY A 238 14.85 -3.69 17.09
N THR A 239 15.97 -3.37 17.71
CA THR A 239 16.24 -2.03 18.27
C THR A 239 16.73 -1.04 17.21
N GLN A 240 17.15 -1.53 16.04
CA GLN A 240 17.62 -0.76 14.89
C GLN A 240 17.59 -1.61 13.60
N PRO A 241 17.55 -1.00 12.38
CA PRO A 241 17.29 -1.72 11.13
C PRO A 241 18.40 -2.66 10.64
N ALA A 242 19.55 -2.70 11.30
CA ALA A 242 20.63 -3.66 11.10
C ALA A 242 20.84 -4.61 12.29
N ASP A 243 19.93 -4.68 13.27
CA ASP A 243 20.08 -5.52 14.47
C ASP A 243 20.21 -6.99 14.08
N ASN A 244 21.15 -7.72 14.69
CA ASN A 244 21.36 -9.14 14.44
C ASN A 244 21.69 -9.91 15.73
N SER A 245 21.30 -9.37 16.88
CA SER A 245 21.60 -9.96 18.19
C SER A 245 21.01 -11.37 18.38
N HIS A 246 19.92 -11.70 17.68
CA HIS A 246 19.15 -12.94 17.89
C HIS A 246 18.64 -13.60 16.59
N GLY A 247 19.39 -13.48 15.49
CA GLY A 247 18.96 -14.02 14.19
C GLY A 247 17.92 -13.16 13.47
N ASN A 248 17.76 -11.91 13.89
CA ASN A 248 16.80 -10.94 13.35
C ASN A 248 17.02 -10.71 11.85
N VAL A 249 18.26 -10.80 11.35
CA VAL A 249 18.56 -10.72 9.92
C VAL A 249 17.91 -11.89 9.16
N ALA A 250 18.03 -13.13 9.65
CA ALA A 250 17.43 -14.29 9.01
C ALA A 250 15.89 -14.22 9.03
N ALA A 251 15.31 -13.82 10.17
CA ALA A 251 13.87 -13.63 10.30
C ALA A 251 13.34 -12.52 9.35
N ARG A 252 14.07 -11.41 9.21
CA ARG A 252 13.75 -10.36 8.22
C ARG A 252 13.84 -10.88 6.79
N ASN A 253 14.91 -11.58 6.42
CA ASN A 253 15.02 -12.14 5.07
C ASN A 253 13.84 -13.07 4.76
N ALA A 254 13.47 -13.96 5.69
CA ALA A 254 12.33 -14.86 5.56
C ALA A 254 11.00 -14.10 5.44
N PHE A 255 10.78 -13.06 6.25
CA PHE A 255 9.59 -12.23 6.17
C PHE A 255 9.45 -11.52 4.81
N TYR A 256 10.52 -10.90 4.32
CA TYR A 256 10.51 -10.21 3.02
C TYR A 256 10.35 -11.18 1.85
N ALA A 257 11.01 -12.35 1.93
CA ALA A 257 10.84 -13.42 0.95
C ALA A 257 9.38 -13.87 0.90
N SER A 258 8.78 -14.15 2.06
CA SER A 258 7.38 -14.54 2.17
C SER A 258 6.44 -13.49 1.57
N MET A 259 6.65 -12.20 1.89
CA MET A 259 5.84 -11.12 1.29
C MET A 259 5.98 -11.09 -0.24
N LYS A 260 7.20 -11.16 -0.77
CA LYS A 260 7.47 -11.14 -2.22
C LYS A 260 6.89 -12.36 -2.94
N GLU A 261 7.10 -13.56 -2.41
CA GLU A 261 6.67 -14.83 -3.03
C GLU A 261 5.16 -14.98 -3.05
N ASN A 262 4.46 -14.33 -2.12
CA ASN A 262 3.01 -14.37 -2.00
C ASN A 262 2.33 -13.07 -2.45
N ASP A 263 2.98 -12.24 -3.27
CA ASP A 263 2.43 -10.99 -3.81
C ASP A 263 1.85 -10.02 -2.75
N ALA A 264 2.34 -10.08 -1.51
CA ALA A 264 2.02 -9.10 -0.47
C ALA A 264 2.90 -7.86 -0.69
N ARG A 265 2.38 -6.89 -1.46
CA ARG A 265 3.19 -5.75 -1.93
C ARG A 265 3.35 -4.64 -0.90
N TYR A 266 2.35 -4.47 -0.03
CA TYR A 266 2.26 -3.35 0.91
C TYR A 266 2.38 -3.80 2.36
N PHE A 267 3.27 -3.10 3.06
CA PHE A 267 3.43 -3.14 4.50
C PHE A 267 3.09 -1.76 5.07
N PHE A 268 2.09 -1.69 5.93
CA PHE A 268 1.69 -0.46 6.61
C PHE A 268 2.25 -0.42 8.02
N GLY A 269 2.94 0.68 8.33
CA GLY A 269 3.44 1.06 9.65
C GLY A 269 2.76 2.31 10.18
N GLY A 270 2.90 2.56 11.48
CA GLY A 270 2.60 3.84 12.15
C GLY A 270 3.87 4.34 12.83
N HIS A 271 3.77 4.70 14.11
CA HIS A 271 4.88 4.96 15.05
C HIS A 271 5.74 6.20 14.75
N ASP A 272 6.06 6.44 13.49
CA ASP A 272 6.71 7.65 13.01
C ASP A 272 5.65 8.58 12.45
N HIS A 273 5.41 9.70 13.12
CA HIS A 273 4.24 10.55 12.91
C HIS A 273 4.37 11.43 11.65
N MET A 274 4.32 10.79 10.49
CA MET A 274 4.44 11.38 9.16
C MET A 274 3.94 10.43 8.08
N HIS A 275 3.57 10.94 6.90
CA HIS A 275 3.48 10.08 5.74
C HIS A 275 4.88 9.84 5.16
N HIS A 276 5.27 8.58 5.00
CA HIS A 276 6.48 8.23 4.26
C HIS A 276 6.30 6.90 3.53
N ARG A 277 6.53 6.90 2.22
CA ARG A 277 6.44 5.70 1.38
C ARG A 277 7.80 5.39 0.79
N SER A 278 8.25 4.15 0.92
CA SER A 278 9.55 3.71 0.43
C SER A 278 9.53 2.27 -0.05
N LEU A 279 10.40 1.93 -0.98
CA LEU A 279 10.74 0.54 -1.26
C LEU A 279 11.87 0.13 -0.31
N VAL A 280 11.64 -0.91 0.48
CA VAL A 280 12.65 -1.44 1.41
C VAL A 280 13.07 -2.82 0.94
N THR A 281 14.38 -3.04 0.86
CA THR A 281 15.00 -4.30 0.43
C THR A 281 15.47 -5.11 1.65
N SER A 282 15.32 -6.42 1.58
CA SER A 282 15.80 -7.36 2.59
C SER A 282 17.32 -7.22 2.80
N PRO A 283 17.84 -7.52 3.99
CA PRO A 283 19.28 -7.51 4.25
C PRO A 283 20.16 -8.27 3.23
N ASP A 284 19.66 -9.36 2.63
CA ASP A 284 20.36 -10.14 1.60
C ASP A 284 20.19 -9.64 0.15
N GLY A 285 19.42 -8.56 -0.06
CA GLY A 285 19.17 -8.00 -1.39
C GLY A 285 18.19 -8.78 -2.27
N GLN A 286 17.57 -9.86 -1.78
CA GLN A 286 16.78 -10.76 -2.62
C GLN A 286 15.30 -10.38 -2.76
N ALA A 287 14.75 -9.65 -1.80
CA ALA A 287 13.33 -9.28 -1.79
C ALA A 287 13.14 -7.82 -1.42
N SER A 288 12.09 -7.20 -1.96
CA SER A 288 11.73 -5.82 -1.65
C SER A 288 10.23 -5.69 -1.45
N VAL A 289 9.83 -4.83 -0.53
CA VAL A 289 8.44 -4.55 -0.14
C VAL A 289 8.24 -3.05 -0.11
N THR A 290 7.07 -2.56 -0.52
CA THR A 290 6.73 -1.14 -0.32
C THR A 290 6.21 -0.95 1.09
N GLN A 291 6.97 -0.18 1.89
CA GLN A 291 6.57 0.29 3.19
C GLN A 291 5.78 1.59 3.05
N ILE A 292 4.70 1.70 3.82
CA ILE A 292 3.93 2.93 4.01
C ILE A 292 3.92 3.21 5.50
N ILE A 293 4.69 4.21 5.93
CA ILE A 293 4.52 4.82 7.26
C ILE A 293 3.32 5.74 7.14
N SER A 294 2.29 5.40 7.90
CA SER A 294 0.98 6.05 7.86
C SER A 294 1.05 7.39 8.57
N THR A 295 0.34 8.40 8.04
CA THR A 295 0.19 9.68 8.71
C THR A 295 -0.38 9.51 10.12
N SER A 296 0.12 10.28 11.08
CA SER A 296 -0.42 10.26 12.45
C SER A 296 -1.70 11.06 12.55
N ASP A 297 -2.65 10.50 13.30
CA ASP A 297 -3.92 11.13 13.67
C ASP A 297 -3.94 11.57 15.14
N GLY A 298 -2.75 11.84 15.68
CA GLY A 298 -2.49 12.21 17.06
C GLY A 298 -2.08 13.66 17.20
N TYR A 299 -1.53 13.98 18.38
CA TYR A 299 -1.17 15.37 18.72
C TYR A 299 0.28 15.76 18.39
N LYS A 300 1.18 14.79 18.22
CA LYS A 300 2.63 15.02 18.00
C LYS A 300 3.03 14.64 16.57
N PHE A 301 4.07 15.28 16.04
CA PHE A 301 4.60 15.01 14.69
C PHE A 301 6.11 14.86 14.77
N HIS A 302 6.69 14.12 13.83
CA HIS A 302 8.13 13.82 13.89
C HIS A 302 8.88 14.42 12.70
N ILE A 303 10.09 14.88 13.00
CA ILE A 303 11.07 15.28 11.99
C ILE A 303 11.99 14.09 11.75
N PRO A 304 12.14 13.60 10.51
CA PRO A 304 13.09 12.53 10.20
C PRO A 304 14.51 12.82 10.70
N ASN A 305 15.21 11.78 11.14
CA ASN A 305 16.59 11.87 11.55
C ASN A 305 17.51 12.17 10.34
N SER A 306 18.52 13.00 10.56
CA SER A 306 19.57 13.31 9.59
C SER A 306 20.91 13.17 10.30
N THR A 307 21.66 12.09 10.12
CA THR A 307 21.58 11.08 9.05
C THR A 307 20.43 10.04 9.22
N SER A 308 19.80 9.61 8.12
CA SER A 308 18.76 8.55 8.17
C SER A 308 19.29 7.23 8.72
N PHE A 309 18.41 6.44 9.33
CA PHE A 309 18.77 5.14 9.90
C PHE A 309 19.22 4.10 8.88
N ASP A 310 18.76 4.21 7.64
CA ASP A 310 19.28 3.39 6.55
C ASP A 310 20.77 3.66 6.31
N LEU A 311 21.17 4.94 6.28
CA LEU A 311 22.59 5.29 6.13
C LEU A 311 23.38 5.04 7.44
N ALA A 312 22.80 5.32 8.60
CA ALA A 312 23.49 5.18 9.88
C ALA A 312 23.75 3.72 10.28
N PHE A 313 22.85 2.79 9.94
CA PHE A 313 22.93 1.40 10.38
C PHE A 313 23.10 0.39 9.24
N ASN A 314 22.31 0.51 8.16
CA ASN A 314 22.33 -0.52 7.10
C ASN A 314 23.58 -0.41 6.21
N VAL A 315 24.03 0.80 5.86
CA VAL A 315 25.25 0.95 5.05
C VAL A 315 26.48 0.32 5.73
N PRO A 316 26.77 0.60 7.03
CA PRO A 316 27.85 -0.09 7.73
C PRO A 316 27.68 -1.61 7.83
N ALA A 317 26.45 -2.10 8.01
CA ALA A 317 26.20 -3.53 8.25
C ALA A 317 26.11 -4.39 6.99
N PHE A 318 25.57 -3.84 5.90
CA PHE A 318 25.22 -4.59 4.69
C PHE A 318 25.92 -4.04 3.43
N GLY A 319 26.73 -2.99 3.55
CA GLY A 319 27.50 -2.41 2.45
C GLY A 319 26.70 -1.53 1.49
N GLY A 320 25.43 -1.26 1.79
CA GLY A 320 24.55 -0.47 0.94
C GLY A 320 23.29 -0.01 1.66
N ARG A 321 22.61 0.96 1.04
CA ARG A 321 21.28 1.38 1.45
C ARG A 321 20.27 0.30 1.13
N ARG A 322 19.26 0.15 1.98
CA ARG A 322 18.13 -0.76 1.77
C ARG A 322 16.83 -0.02 1.48
N GLU A 323 16.80 1.29 1.63
CA GLU A 323 15.60 2.11 1.41
C GLU A 323 15.73 3.02 0.17
N ILE A 324 14.72 2.96 -0.69
CA ILE A 324 14.49 3.91 -1.79
C ILE A 324 13.24 4.75 -1.46
N PRO A 325 13.39 6.05 -1.15
CA PRO A 325 12.24 6.92 -0.89
C PRO A 325 11.36 7.13 -2.13
N LEU A 326 10.04 7.07 -1.95
CA LEU A 326 9.03 7.23 -3.01
C LEU A 326 8.10 8.43 -2.75
N ALA A 327 7.83 8.77 -1.50
CA ALA A 327 7.10 9.98 -1.11
C ALA A 327 7.33 10.30 0.38
N GLN A 328 7.25 11.57 0.77
CA GLN A 328 7.22 11.98 2.18
C GLN A 328 6.39 13.25 2.35
N GLU A 329 5.51 13.26 3.35
CA GLU A 329 4.78 14.44 3.80
C GLU A 329 4.85 14.54 5.32
N LEU A 330 5.30 15.70 5.80
CA LEU A 330 5.43 16.00 7.23
C LEU A 330 4.31 16.92 7.69
N PHE A 331 4.05 16.94 9.00
CA PHE A 331 3.19 17.93 9.67
C PHE A 331 1.74 17.95 9.16
N THR A 332 1.21 16.77 8.84
CA THR A 332 -0.16 16.59 8.40
C THR A 332 -0.86 15.52 9.22
N ILE A 333 -2.18 15.61 9.27
CA ILE A 333 -3.10 14.57 9.77
C ILE A 333 -3.77 13.97 8.53
N GLY A 334 -3.94 12.65 8.47
CA GLY A 334 -4.27 12.01 7.20
C GLY A 334 -4.72 10.57 7.30
N TYR A 335 -5.42 10.13 6.26
CA TYR A 335 -5.97 8.78 6.16
C TYR A 335 -5.77 8.23 4.75
N TYR A 336 -6.01 6.92 4.61
CA TYR A 336 -5.90 6.23 3.34
C TYR A 336 -7.22 5.57 2.96
N ILE A 337 -7.54 5.58 1.68
CA ILE A 337 -8.60 4.76 1.09
C ILE A 337 -7.94 3.78 0.13
N VAL A 338 -8.09 2.49 0.43
CA VAL A 338 -7.58 1.42 -0.42
C VAL A 338 -8.76 0.81 -1.17
N THR A 339 -8.74 0.94 -2.49
CA THR A 339 -9.72 0.33 -3.40
C THR A 339 -9.12 -0.95 -3.97
N VAL A 340 -9.81 -2.07 -3.76
CA VAL A 340 -9.50 -3.37 -4.35
C VAL A 340 -10.49 -3.62 -5.48
N ASP A 341 -9.99 -3.76 -6.70
CA ASP A 341 -10.79 -3.95 -7.92
C ASP A 341 -10.21 -5.11 -8.74
N GLY A 342 -10.74 -6.31 -8.49
CA GLY A 342 -10.22 -7.54 -9.07
C GLY A 342 -8.71 -7.68 -8.81
N PRO A 343 -7.86 -7.77 -9.84
CA PRO A 343 -6.41 -7.88 -9.67
C PRO A 343 -5.72 -6.56 -9.33
N ARG A 344 -6.42 -5.41 -9.37
CA ARG A 344 -5.85 -4.07 -9.17
C ARG A 344 -6.10 -3.56 -7.75
N VAL A 345 -5.10 -2.86 -7.20
CA VAL A 345 -5.21 -2.13 -5.94
C VAL A 345 -4.79 -0.69 -6.17
N THR A 346 -5.65 0.24 -5.77
CA THR A 346 -5.38 1.68 -5.75
C THR A 346 -5.44 2.17 -4.31
N VAL A 347 -4.45 2.96 -3.89
CA VAL A 347 -4.38 3.61 -2.59
C VAL A 347 -4.38 5.11 -2.82
N ASP A 348 -5.36 5.79 -2.26
CA ASP A 348 -5.41 7.24 -2.18
C ASP A 348 -5.04 7.68 -0.77
N HIS A 349 -4.03 8.54 -0.66
CA HIS A 349 -3.65 9.22 0.58
C HIS A 349 -4.29 10.61 0.61
N TYR A 350 -4.98 10.91 1.70
CA TYR A 350 -5.59 12.21 1.96
C TYR A 350 -4.97 12.80 3.22
N SER A 351 -4.65 14.10 3.17
CA SER A 351 -4.12 14.80 4.35
C SER A 351 -4.63 16.22 4.44
N SER A 352 -4.60 16.73 5.67
CA SER A 352 -4.82 18.12 6.03
C SER A 352 -3.58 18.59 6.79
N PRO A 353 -3.11 19.84 6.58
CA PRO A 353 -2.14 20.45 7.47
C PRO A 353 -2.59 20.31 8.93
N ASN A 354 -1.66 19.99 9.83
CA ASN A 354 -1.95 19.81 11.26
C ASN A 354 -2.37 21.12 11.96
N GLY A 355 -2.20 22.27 11.31
CA GLY A 355 -2.51 23.59 11.84
C GLY A 355 -1.31 24.32 12.45
N CYS A 356 -0.13 23.71 12.42
CA CYS A 356 1.14 24.28 12.83
C CYS A 356 2.09 24.43 11.65
N SER A 357 3.02 25.40 11.74
CA SER A 357 4.11 25.56 10.77
C SER A 357 5.35 24.75 11.18
N GLY A 358 5.22 23.42 11.34
CA GLY A 358 6.35 22.53 11.66
C GLY A 358 6.08 21.52 12.77
N ASP A 359 7.15 21.10 13.43
CA ASP A 359 7.12 20.20 14.59
C ASP A 359 6.43 20.91 15.76
N CYS A 360 5.24 20.43 16.11
CA CYS A 360 4.45 20.96 17.19
C CYS A 360 3.68 19.85 17.88
N GLU A 361 3.29 20.14 19.11
CA GLU A 361 2.27 19.39 19.83
C GLU A 361 0.95 20.15 19.78
N LEU A 362 -0.07 19.54 19.20
CA LEU A 362 -1.42 20.08 19.21
C LEU A 362 -1.98 20.08 20.64
N LYS A 363 -2.55 21.22 21.03
CA LYS A 363 -3.21 21.38 22.35
C LYS A 363 -4.73 21.35 22.26
N VAL A 364 -5.27 21.55 21.06
CA VAL A 364 -6.71 21.53 20.74
C VAL A 364 -6.91 20.84 19.41
N THR A 365 -8.06 20.21 19.21
CA THR A 365 -8.41 19.55 17.95
C THR A 365 -8.51 20.59 16.82
N PRO A 366 -7.71 20.46 15.75
CA PRO A 366 -7.82 21.33 14.59
C PRO A 366 -9.07 21.00 13.76
N ALA A 367 -9.54 21.98 12.99
CA ALA A 367 -10.50 21.74 11.92
C ALA A 367 -9.74 21.21 10.69
N LEU A 368 -10.09 20.02 10.22
CA LEU A 368 -9.36 19.34 9.15
C LEU A 368 -10.03 19.53 7.80
N ASN A 369 -9.24 19.98 6.82
CA ASN A 369 -9.67 20.08 5.43
C ASN A 369 -8.80 19.18 4.55
N PHE A 370 -9.25 17.94 4.39
CA PHE A 370 -8.51 16.92 3.67
C PHE A 370 -8.51 17.16 2.16
N SER A 371 -7.32 17.05 1.58
CA SER A 371 -7.10 17.01 0.13
C SER A 371 -6.36 15.74 -0.24
N LYS A 372 -6.64 15.19 -1.43
CA LYS A 372 -5.88 14.05 -1.95
C LYS A 372 -4.44 14.48 -2.20
N ARG A 373 -3.49 13.70 -1.70
CA ARG A 373 -2.05 13.98 -1.74
C ARG A 373 -1.33 13.03 -2.69
N GLU A 374 -1.76 11.79 -2.76
CA GLU A 374 -1.17 10.84 -3.69
C GLU A 374 -2.18 9.76 -4.07
N THR A 375 -2.07 9.27 -5.30
CA THR A 375 -2.65 8.01 -5.75
C THR A 375 -1.51 7.08 -6.18
N PHE A 376 -1.40 5.91 -5.57
CA PHE A 376 -0.46 4.86 -5.95
C PHE A 376 -1.17 3.50 -5.97
N GLY A 377 -0.53 2.47 -6.54
CA GLY A 377 -1.20 1.19 -6.70
C GLY A 377 -0.28 0.08 -7.18
N TYR A 378 -0.83 -1.13 -7.24
CA TYR A 378 -0.20 -2.30 -7.84
C TYR A 378 -1.27 -3.20 -8.46
N SER A 379 -0.83 -4.24 -9.18
CA SER A 379 -1.72 -5.27 -9.67
C SER A 379 -1.08 -6.65 -9.61
N LEU A 380 -1.88 -7.69 -9.35
CA LEU A 380 -1.44 -9.10 -9.39
C LEU A 380 -1.08 -9.56 -10.81
N ASN A 381 -1.57 -8.86 -11.82
CA ASN A 381 -1.29 -9.16 -13.23
C ASN A 381 -0.44 -8.08 -13.91
N GLY A 382 0.19 -7.20 -13.13
CA GLY A 382 1.03 -6.10 -13.62
C GLY A 382 2.47 -6.19 -13.15
N ARG A 383 3.21 -5.09 -13.30
CA ARG A 383 4.65 -5.00 -13.01
C ARG A 383 4.97 -3.68 -12.31
N GLN A 384 6.05 -3.72 -11.53
CA GLN A 384 6.63 -2.53 -10.90
C GLN A 384 7.96 -2.18 -11.56
N PHE A 385 8.17 -0.88 -11.82
CA PHE A 385 9.40 -0.31 -12.33
C PHE A 385 9.83 0.82 -11.42
N VAL A 386 11.07 0.81 -10.94
CA VAL A 386 11.66 1.93 -10.19
C VAL A 386 12.43 2.80 -11.15
N VAL A 387 12.10 4.09 -11.20
CA VAL A 387 12.77 5.08 -12.07
C VAL A 387 13.30 6.20 -11.19
N ASP A 388 14.62 6.25 -11.05
CA ASP A 388 15.31 7.27 -10.28
C ASP A 388 15.23 8.65 -10.94
N GLN A 389 15.58 9.71 -10.21
CA GLN A 389 15.60 11.07 -10.76
C GLN A 389 16.57 11.18 -11.92
N GLY A 390 16.11 11.77 -13.02
CA GLY A 390 16.87 11.91 -14.26
C GLY A 390 16.88 10.67 -15.15
N GLU A 391 16.34 9.53 -14.70
CA GLU A 391 16.28 8.29 -15.48
C GLU A 391 15.07 8.23 -16.40
N SER A 392 15.20 7.45 -17.48
CA SER A 392 14.18 7.34 -18.51
C SER A 392 13.04 6.40 -18.11
N TYR A 393 11.80 6.80 -18.42
CA TYR A 393 10.62 5.94 -18.29
C TYR A 393 10.57 4.81 -19.33
N THR A 394 11.46 4.77 -20.32
CA THR A 394 11.44 3.74 -21.38
C THR A 394 11.64 2.30 -20.90
N VAL A 395 12.05 2.11 -19.64
CA VAL A 395 12.07 0.82 -18.97
C VAL A 395 10.67 0.24 -18.73
N VAL A 396 9.63 1.09 -18.68
CA VAL A 396 8.24 0.72 -18.42
C VAL A 396 7.64 0.05 -19.66
N ARG A 397 7.45 -1.27 -19.56
CA ARG A 397 6.88 -2.11 -20.61
C ARG A 397 6.18 -3.32 -20.03
N ASP A 398 4.98 -3.59 -20.49
CA ASP A 398 4.18 -4.71 -20.00
C ASP A 398 3.23 -5.24 -21.08
N SER A 399 2.61 -6.37 -20.81
CA SER A 399 1.65 -6.99 -21.72
C SER A 399 0.65 -7.86 -20.98
N PHE A 400 -0.59 -7.82 -21.43
CA PHE A 400 -1.65 -8.68 -20.95
C PHE A 400 -2.48 -9.18 -22.13
N ARG A 401 -2.63 -10.52 -22.22
CA ARG A 401 -3.26 -11.20 -23.35
C ARG A 401 -2.63 -10.74 -24.69
N ASN A 402 -3.42 -10.16 -25.57
CA ASN A 402 -3.02 -9.65 -26.89
C ASN A 402 -2.66 -8.15 -26.90
N THR A 403 -2.68 -7.47 -25.75
CA THR A 403 -2.33 -6.05 -25.64
C THR A 403 -0.94 -5.89 -25.04
N THR A 404 -0.13 -5.04 -25.66
CA THR A 404 1.19 -4.65 -25.18
C THR A 404 1.21 -3.15 -24.91
N ALA A 405 1.85 -2.73 -23.83
CA ALA A 405 2.02 -1.33 -23.46
C ALA A 405 3.49 -1.00 -23.26
N ARG A 406 3.90 0.20 -23.71
CA ARG A 406 5.27 0.70 -23.56
C ARG A 406 5.27 2.22 -23.40
N VAL A 407 6.16 2.71 -22.54
CA VAL A 407 6.57 4.12 -22.59
C VAL A 407 7.69 4.26 -23.62
N LEU A 408 7.47 5.08 -24.66
CA LEU A 408 8.41 5.27 -25.77
C LEU A 408 9.44 6.38 -25.49
N ALA A 409 9.09 7.34 -24.64
CA ALA A 409 9.94 8.45 -24.23
C ALA A 409 9.40 9.10 -22.94
N GLY A 410 10.25 9.88 -22.28
CA GLY A 410 9.98 10.53 -20.99
C GLY A 410 11.08 10.24 -19.99
N THR A 411 11.23 11.14 -19.02
CA THR A 411 12.24 11.11 -17.97
C THR A 411 11.57 11.50 -16.66
N ASN A 412 11.98 10.90 -15.54
CA ASN A 412 11.60 11.37 -14.21
C ASN A 412 12.33 12.70 -13.94
N GLU A 413 11.65 13.82 -14.19
CA GLU A 413 12.20 15.17 -14.01
C GLU A 413 11.92 15.72 -12.61
N SER A 414 11.31 14.92 -11.73
CA SER A 414 11.03 15.30 -10.35
C SER A 414 12.31 15.67 -9.62
N ALA A 415 12.30 16.83 -8.95
CA ALA A 415 13.37 17.30 -8.07
C ALA A 415 13.06 17.06 -6.58
N ALA A 416 12.00 16.30 -6.28
CA ALA A 416 11.53 16.10 -4.91
C ALA A 416 12.57 15.36 -4.05
N LYS A 417 12.75 15.79 -2.81
CA LYS A 417 13.66 15.16 -1.86
C LYS A 417 12.90 14.94 -0.56
N VAL A 418 13.21 13.84 0.11
CA VAL A 418 12.79 13.66 1.51
C VAL A 418 13.66 14.54 2.42
N TYR A 419 13.26 14.68 3.69
CA TYR A 419 13.83 15.64 4.63
C TYR A 419 15.36 15.55 4.77
N ASP A 420 15.94 14.35 4.75
CA ASP A 420 17.39 14.12 4.85
C ASP A 420 18.15 14.40 3.53
N GLY A 421 17.47 14.90 2.51
CA GLY A 421 18.05 15.31 1.22
C GLY A 421 18.16 14.19 0.19
N ARG A 422 17.75 12.95 0.50
CA ARG A 422 17.74 11.86 -0.48
C ARG A 422 16.70 12.14 -1.59
N PRO A 423 17.04 11.87 -2.86
CA PRO A 423 16.10 12.01 -3.96
C PRO A 423 14.98 10.98 -3.86
N VAL A 424 13.79 11.38 -4.32
CA VAL A 424 12.63 10.50 -4.46
C VAL A 424 12.64 9.85 -5.84
N SER A 425 12.50 8.52 -5.89
CA SER A 425 12.29 7.76 -7.12
C SER A 425 10.81 7.55 -7.42
N LYS A 426 10.47 7.21 -8.66
CA LYS A 426 9.09 6.84 -9.04
C LYS A 426 8.96 5.33 -9.08
N ALA A 427 8.02 4.77 -8.32
CA ALA A 427 7.59 3.39 -8.47
C ALA A 427 6.41 3.36 -9.46
N VAL A 428 6.72 3.23 -10.75
CA VAL A 428 5.72 3.13 -11.81
C VAL A 428 5.16 1.71 -11.81
N ASN A 429 3.86 1.59 -11.56
CA ASN A 429 3.19 0.29 -11.54
C ASN A 429 2.20 0.20 -12.71
N THR A 430 2.13 -0.98 -13.33
CA THR A 430 1.12 -1.34 -14.32
C THR A 430 0.06 -2.25 -13.68
N GLY A 431 -1.14 -2.24 -14.24
CA GLY A 431 -2.20 -3.20 -13.93
C GLY A 431 -3.12 -3.37 -15.12
N TRP A 432 -3.84 -4.48 -15.19
CA TRP A 432 -4.65 -4.79 -16.35
C TRP A 432 -6.05 -5.24 -15.98
N ALA A 433 -7.02 -4.75 -16.76
CA ALA A 433 -8.36 -5.32 -16.83
C ALA A 433 -8.63 -5.79 -18.27
N PRO A 434 -9.33 -6.92 -18.46
CA PRO A 434 -9.76 -7.30 -19.80
C PRO A 434 -10.70 -6.23 -20.37
N ARG A 435 -10.69 -6.05 -21.69
CA ARG A 435 -11.82 -5.36 -22.32
C ARG A 435 -13.08 -6.22 -22.15
N ASP A 436 -14.22 -5.57 -21.98
CA ASP A 436 -15.49 -6.27 -22.11
C ASP A 436 -15.67 -6.64 -23.59
N ASP A 437 -16.01 -7.90 -23.86
CA ASP A 437 -16.25 -8.36 -25.24
C ASP A 437 -17.52 -7.72 -25.82
N GLU A 438 -18.42 -7.21 -24.98
CA GLU A 438 -19.60 -6.43 -25.39
C GLU A 438 -19.29 -4.95 -25.64
N ASP A 439 -18.18 -4.43 -25.10
CA ASP A 439 -17.74 -3.05 -25.33
C ASP A 439 -16.98 -2.95 -26.65
N VAL A 440 -17.75 -2.91 -27.74
CA VAL A 440 -17.24 -2.79 -29.12
C VAL A 440 -16.46 -1.50 -29.39
N SER A 441 -16.47 -0.53 -28.47
CA SER A 441 -15.69 0.69 -28.60
C SER A 441 -14.20 0.46 -28.35
N LEU A 442 -13.84 -0.60 -27.59
CA LEU A 442 -12.46 -0.87 -27.17
C LEU A 442 -11.71 -1.85 -28.09
N ALA A 443 -10.61 -1.37 -28.65
CA ALA A 443 -9.68 -2.15 -29.47
C ALA A 443 -8.49 -2.72 -28.68
N SER A 444 -8.40 -2.51 -27.38
CA SER A 444 -7.37 -3.11 -26.51
C SER A 444 -7.93 -3.46 -25.14
N ASN A 445 -7.20 -4.30 -24.39
CA ASN A 445 -7.40 -4.41 -22.95
C ASN A 445 -7.03 -3.08 -22.25
N ILE A 446 -7.48 -2.93 -21.01
CA ILE A 446 -7.32 -1.70 -20.24
C ILE A 446 -6.03 -1.80 -19.41
N LEU A 447 -5.12 -0.86 -19.62
CA LEU A 447 -3.93 -0.65 -18.79
C LEU A 447 -4.24 0.39 -17.73
N THR A 448 -3.94 0.12 -16.47
CA THR A 448 -3.84 1.15 -15.43
C THR A 448 -2.37 1.46 -15.18
N LEU A 449 -2.04 2.75 -15.05
CA LEU A 449 -0.72 3.23 -14.64
C LEU A 449 -0.82 4.01 -13.31
N TRP A 450 0.16 3.83 -12.43
CA TRP A 450 0.29 4.57 -11.17
C TRP A 450 1.71 5.08 -10.95
N GLY A 451 1.88 6.02 -10.01
CA GLY A 451 3.18 6.35 -9.41
C GLY A 451 4.07 7.31 -10.19
N MET A 452 3.51 8.10 -11.10
CA MET A 452 4.26 9.09 -11.92
C MET A 452 3.94 10.55 -11.59
N ALA A 453 3.11 10.83 -10.58
CA ALA A 453 2.77 12.20 -10.19
C ALA A 453 4.03 13.03 -9.89
N GLU A 454 4.10 14.28 -10.35
CA GLU A 454 5.31 15.12 -10.28
C GLU A 454 5.69 15.41 -8.82
N GLN A 455 4.68 15.63 -7.96
CA GLN A 455 4.77 15.94 -6.54
C GLN A 455 3.47 15.58 -5.82
N LEU A 456 3.51 15.54 -4.49
CA LEU A 456 2.32 15.34 -3.66
C LEU A 456 1.29 16.46 -3.86
N GLY A 457 0.02 16.08 -3.97
CA GLY A 457 -1.13 16.94 -4.22
C GLY A 457 -1.33 17.28 -5.70
N SER A 458 -0.53 16.71 -6.61
CA SER A 458 -0.66 16.92 -8.06
C SER A 458 -1.15 15.65 -8.76
N GLU A 459 -2.08 15.80 -9.69
CA GLU A 459 -2.49 14.73 -10.63
C GLU A 459 -1.63 14.76 -11.92
N LYS A 460 -0.82 15.81 -12.09
CA LYS A 460 0.08 15.98 -13.23
C LYS A 460 1.34 15.14 -13.06
N THR A 461 1.82 14.59 -14.16
CA THR A 461 3.08 13.85 -14.25
C THR A 461 4.11 14.63 -15.08
N ASP A 462 5.34 14.11 -15.15
CA ASP A 462 6.28 14.47 -16.21
C ASP A 462 5.69 14.13 -17.60
N VAL A 463 6.17 14.79 -18.65
CA VAL A 463 5.73 14.49 -20.02
C VAL A 463 6.34 13.16 -20.48
N TYR A 464 5.49 12.24 -20.93
CA TYR A 464 5.92 10.95 -21.47
C TYR A 464 5.08 10.55 -22.68
N VAL A 465 5.52 9.50 -23.36
CA VAL A 465 4.85 8.97 -24.55
C VAL A 465 4.40 7.56 -24.27
N LEU A 466 3.10 7.36 -24.10
CA LEU A 466 2.52 6.04 -23.92
C LEU A 466 2.11 5.45 -25.27
N SER A 467 2.34 4.15 -25.45
CA SER A 467 1.87 3.40 -26.61
C SER A 467 1.26 2.07 -26.21
N LEU A 468 0.09 1.76 -26.78
CA LEU A 468 -0.61 0.48 -26.64
C LEU A 468 -0.81 -0.16 -28.02
N SER A 469 -0.64 -1.48 -28.11
CA SER A 469 -1.08 -2.25 -29.28
C SER A 469 -2.59 -2.48 -29.25
N PHE A 470 -3.21 -2.57 -30.43
CA PHE A 470 -4.64 -2.80 -30.56
C PHE A 470 -4.98 -3.92 -31.53
N ASP A 471 -6.15 -4.53 -31.32
CA ASP A 471 -6.80 -5.44 -32.24
C ASP A 471 -7.55 -4.63 -33.30
N ARG A 472 -7.22 -4.87 -34.57
CA ARG A 472 -7.83 -4.16 -35.70
C ARG A 472 -9.22 -4.70 -36.05
N THR A 473 -9.59 -5.85 -35.51
CA THR A 473 -10.89 -6.47 -35.78
C THR A 473 -12.00 -5.50 -35.37
N GLY A 474 -12.88 -5.15 -36.31
CA GLY A 474 -14.01 -4.24 -36.05
C GLY A 474 -13.69 -2.74 -36.10
N VAL A 475 -12.44 -2.33 -36.40
CA VAL A 475 -12.09 -0.90 -36.54
C VAL A 475 -12.33 -0.42 -37.97
N HIS A 476 -13.19 0.59 -38.15
CA HIS A 476 -13.49 1.10 -39.49
C HIS A 476 -12.33 1.96 -40.03
N PRO A 477 -11.97 1.85 -41.32
CA PRO A 477 -10.85 2.60 -41.88
C PRO A 477 -10.96 4.13 -41.77
N SER A 478 -12.16 4.70 -41.75
CA SER A 478 -12.34 6.16 -41.58
C SER A 478 -11.83 6.65 -40.23
N ASP A 479 -12.02 5.87 -39.17
CA ASP A 479 -11.76 6.30 -37.80
C ASP A 479 -10.25 6.37 -37.57
N LEU A 480 -9.52 5.47 -38.23
CA LEU A 480 -8.05 5.45 -38.31
C LEU A 480 -7.48 6.69 -39.02
N LEU A 481 -8.19 7.27 -40.00
CA LEU A 481 -7.68 8.36 -40.83
C LEU A 481 -8.04 9.75 -40.32
N LEU A 482 -9.17 9.87 -39.61
CA LEU A 482 -9.73 11.16 -39.17
C LEU A 482 -9.36 11.53 -37.72
N GLY A 483 -8.67 10.65 -37.00
CA GLY A 483 -8.24 10.90 -35.61
C GLY A 483 -9.33 10.64 -34.56
N HIS A 484 -10.42 9.97 -34.93
CA HIS A 484 -11.47 9.49 -34.02
C HIS A 484 -11.12 8.17 -33.35
N PHE A 485 -9.96 7.60 -33.67
CA PHE A 485 -9.41 6.39 -33.08
C PHE A 485 -8.03 6.66 -32.50
N GLY A 486 -7.77 6.19 -31.27
CA GLY A 486 -6.55 6.56 -30.56
C GLY A 486 -6.46 6.00 -29.16
N LEU A 487 -5.38 6.37 -28.49
CA LEU A 487 -5.24 6.12 -27.06
C LEU A 487 -6.26 6.99 -26.31
N ALA A 488 -7.08 6.34 -25.50
CA ALA A 488 -8.10 6.95 -24.66
C ALA A 488 -7.73 6.82 -23.19
N SER A 489 -8.24 7.72 -22.36
CA SER A 489 -8.22 7.60 -20.89
C SER A 489 -9.60 7.78 -20.30
N ARG A 490 -9.84 7.21 -19.11
CA ARG A 490 -11.11 7.40 -18.40
C ARG A 490 -11.16 8.76 -17.71
N ASP A 491 -12.32 9.39 -17.73
CA ASP A 491 -12.63 10.54 -16.88
C ASP A 491 -13.20 10.10 -15.51
N ALA A 492 -13.56 11.08 -14.67
CA ALA A 492 -14.08 10.84 -13.32
C ALA A 492 -15.47 10.19 -13.32
N ASP A 493 -16.23 10.31 -14.42
CA ASP A 493 -17.54 9.69 -14.60
C ASP A 493 -17.43 8.28 -15.22
N GLY A 494 -16.21 7.86 -15.57
CA GLY A 494 -15.90 6.56 -16.16
C GLY A 494 -15.98 6.53 -17.69
N ASN A 495 -16.21 7.67 -18.36
CA ASN A 495 -16.28 7.72 -19.82
C ASN A 495 -14.89 7.72 -20.43
N TRP A 496 -14.75 7.11 -21.60
CA TRP A 496 -13.54 7.18 -22.40
C TRP A 496 -13.48 8.50 -23.16
N ARG A 497 -12.34 9.19 -23.06
CA ARG A 497 -12.01 10.39 -23.85
C ARG A 497 -10.63 10.24 -24.46
N ASN A 498 -10.27 11.07 -25.45
CA ASN A 498 -8.91 11.03 -26.00
C ASN A 498 -7.90 11.28 -24.86
N ALA A 499 -6.87 10.45 -24.76
CA ALA A 499 -5.90 10.56 -23.68
C ALA A 499 -5.23 11.95 -23.64
N VAL A 500 -5.10 12.65 -24.77
CA VAL A 500 -4.51 14.00 -24.76
C VAL A 500 -5.43 15.08 -24.20
N ASP A 501 -6.73 14.84 -24.13
CA ASP A 501 -7.71 15.81 -23.59
C ASP A 501 -7.64 15.86 -22.05
N ALA A 502 -7.06 14.85 -21.42
CA ALA A 502 -6.76 14.82 -19.99
C ALA A 502 -5.43 15.49 -19.62
N ASN A 503 -4.68 16.03 -20.59
CA ASN A 503 -3.39 16.67 -20.32
C ASN A 503 -3.55 17.99 -19.56
N PHE A 504 -2.58 18.27 -18.71
CA PHE A 504 -2.37 19.59 -18.13
C PHE A 504 -1.64 20.47 -19.14
N GLY A 505 -2.41 21.06 -20.06
CA GLY A 505 -1.93 21.91 -21.16
C GLY A 505 -1.58 21.14 -22.44
N GLY A 506 -0.87 21.80 -23.36
CA GLY A 506 -0.56 21.25 -24.69
C GLY A 506 -1.63 21.54 -25.75
N GLY A 507 -1.44 21.03 -26.96
CA GLY A 507 -2.36 21.24 -28.08
C GLY A 507 -2.66 19.93 -28.81
N LYS A 508 -3.95 19.58 -28.92
CA LYS A 508 -4.42 18.36 -29.58
C LYS A 508 -3.99 18.34 -31.05
N ARG A 509 -3.20 17.34 -31.42
CA ARG A 509 -2.74 17.15 -32.80
C ARG A 509 -2.66 15.68 -33.17
N PHE A 510 -3.45 15.28 -34.17
CA PHE A 510 -3.40 13.93 -34.72
C PHE A 510 -2.24 13.74 -35.70
N VAL A 511 -1.63 12.56 -35.70
CA VAL A 511 -0.61 12.10 -36.64
C VAL A 511 -0.92 10.68 -37.08
N LEU A 512 -1.10 10.46 -38.38
CA LEU A 512 -1.12 9.12 -38.95
C LEU A 512 0.32 8.65 -39.21
N GLY A 513 0.84 7.77 -38.36
CA GLY A 513 2.18 7.23 -38.44
C GLY A 513 2.83 6.96 -37.08
N PRO A 514 4.07 6.44 -37.07
CA PRO A 514 4.79 6.18 -35.83
C PRO A 514 5.14 7.48 -35.09
N TRP A 515 5.27 7.37 -33.77
CA TRP A 515 5.84 8.44 -32.96
C TRP A 515 7.26 8.78 -33.43
N LYS A 516 7.62 10.07 -33.34
CA LYS A 516 8.96 10.58 -33.61
C LYS A 516 9.41 11.53 -32.50
N PRO A 517 10.70 11.54 -32.13
CA PRO A 517 11.25 12.54 -31.22
C PRO A 517 10.90 13.97 -31.68
N GLY A 518 10.51 14.82 -30.73
CA GLY A 518 10.17 16.22 -30.97
C GLY A 518 8.67 16.52 -31.07
N PHE A 519 7.81 15.49 -31.17
CA PHE A 519 6.36 15.68 -30.99
C PHE A 519 6.06 16.23 -29.59
N LYS A 520 5.15 17.21 -29.53
CA LYS A 520 4.86 18.00 -28.32
C LYS A 520 3.71 17.40 -27.52
N LEU A 521 3.58 17.81 -26.27
CA LEU A 521 2.43 17.47 -25.42
C LEU A 521 1.12 17.77 -26.15
N GLY A 522 0.24 16.77 -26.22
CA GLY A 522 -1.01 16.86 -26.98
C GLY A 522 -0.97 16.21 -28.38
N THR A 523 0.21 15.83 -28.88
CA THR A 523 0.30 15.03 -30.10
C THR A 523 -0.05 13.57 -29.83
N TYR A 524 -0.89 12.98 -30.65
CA TYR A 524 -1.26 11.57 -30.62
C TYR A 524 -1.31 10.98 -32.02
N GLY A 525 -1.28 9.66 -32.14
CA GLY A 525 -1.28 9.03 -33.45
C GLY A 525 -1.45 7.52 -33.44
N ILE A 526 -1.56 6.99 -34.66
CA ILE A 526 -1.70 5.55 -34.93
C ILE A 526 -0.60 5.11 -35.90
N ASP A 527 0.16 4.09 -35.53
CA ASP A 527 1.07 3.38 -36.43
C ASP A 527 0.38 2.14 -37.02
N LEU A 528 -0.11 2.27 -38.26
CA LEU A 528 -0.78 1.18 -38.97
C LEU A 528 0.15 0.00 -39.32
N ARG A 529 1.47 0.19 -39.28
CA ARG A 529 2.42 -0.91 -39.56
C ARG A 529 2.58 -1.82 -38.35
N THR A 530 2.55 -1.25 -37.16
CA THR A 530 2.75 -1.98 -35.89
C THR A 530 1.45 -2.21 -35.12
N HIS A 531 0.33 -1.67 -35.61
CA HIS A 531 -0.97 -1.68 -34.93
C HIS A 531 -0.87 -1.13 -33.50
N THR A 532 -0.25 0.04 -33.36
CA THR A 532 -0.13 0.74 -32.09
C THR A 532 -0.77 2.12 -32.14
N ALA A 533 -1.44 2.49 -31.05
CA ALA A 533 -1.80 3.87 -30.75
C ALA A 533 -0.77 4.45 -29.80
N TRP A 534 -0.48 5.74 -29.93
CA TRP A 534 0.43 6.45 -29.02
C TRP A 534 -0.04 7.88 -28.75
N ALA A 535 0.33 8.41 -27.59
CA ALA A 535 0.05 9.80 -27.22
C ALA A 535 1.16 10.39 -26.35
N VAL A 536 1.47 11.67 -26.56
CA VAL A 536 2.33 12.47 -25.69
C VAL A 536 1.45 13.09 -24.59
N ILE A 537 1.62 12.62 -23.35
CA ILE A 537 0.72 12.88 -22.23
C ILE A 537 1.46 13.25 -20.94
N ASN A 538 0.74 13.79 -19.95
CA ASN A 538 1.28 14.15 -18.63
C ASN A 538 0.30 13.86 -17.47
N HIS A 539 -0.37 12.72 -17.53
CA HIS A 539 -1.24 12.18 -16.48
C HIS A 539 -1.13 10.65 -16.43
N VAL A 540 -1.66 10.05 -15.37
CA VAL A 540 -1.81 8.59 -15.22
C VAL A 540 -3.29 8.21 -15.04
N GLY A 541 -3.59 6.92 -15.04
CA GLY A 541 -4.93 6.37 -14.86
C GLY A 541 -5.15 5.15 -15.74
N ASP A 542 -6.42 4.92 -16.09
CA ASP A 542 -6.81 3.87 -17.02
C ASP A 542 -6.64 4.35 -18.47
N PHE A 543 -6.05 3.49 -19.29
CA PHE A 543 -5.79 3.69 -20.71
C PHE A 543 -6.24 2.49 -21.52
N ALA A 544 -6.86 2.76 -22.66
CA ALA A 544 -7.18 1.75 -23.67
C ALA A 544 -7.08 2.38 -25.06
N VAL A 545 -7.12 1.57 -26.11
CA VAL A 545 -7.32 2.07 -27.47
C VAL A 545 -8.81 2.02 -27.78
N SER A 546 -9.40 3.15 -28.13
CA SER A 546 -10.85 3.30 -28.31
C SER A 546 -11.21 4.00 -29.62
N GLN A 547 -12.41 3.71 -30.11
CA GLN A 547 -13.15 4.51 -31.10
C GLN A 547 -13.95 5.62 -30.39
N ASP A 548 -14.24 6.70 -31.13
CA ASP A 548 -15.23 7.74 -30.84
C ASP A 548 -15.20 8.35 -29.43
N PHE A 549 -14.09 9.00 -29.11
CA PHE A 549 -13.95 9.91 -27.96
C PHE A 549 -14.19 11.39 -28.27
#